data_AF-A0A1B9EQ43-F1
#
_entry.id   AF-A0A1B9EQ43-F1
#
_cell.length_a   1.000
_cell.length_b   1.000
_cell.length_c   1.000
_cell.angle_alpha   90.00
_cell.angle_beta   90.00
_cell.angle_gamma   90.00
#
_symmetry.space_group_name_H-M   'P 1'
#
loop_
_entity.id
_entity.type
_entity.pdbx_description
1 polymer ?
#
loop_
_entity_poly.entity_id
_entity_poly.type
_entity_poly.pdbx_seq_one_letter_code
_entity_poly.pdbx_strand_id
1 'polypeptide(L)'
;MTDTDTHTRPSAPPSPSSELRAALSEAGLRAGVADTEAGNLVRITPLDPVDAQQLARLIRTGTKRALKAARALREICEGYRIDLPGLRVEQGRITLGTVRIDDAARLARLLGAVPQTTEQPSTAANAATVRTMLDQAFPQATGGALSVSVRENAPDLLDLGSIDARTARRLIRALQF
;
A
#
# COMPACT_ATOMS: atom_id res chain seq x y z
N MET A 1 57.22 -2.82 -21.88
CA MET A 1 56.07 -3.38 -21.14
C MET A 1 55.51 -2.25 -20.29
N THR A 2 54.42 -1.64 -20.73
CA THR A 2 53.69 -0.62 -19.96
C THR A 2 52.25 -1.12 -19.88
N ASP A 3 51.95 -1.86 -18.82
CA ASP A 3 50.60 -2.28 -18.49
C ASP A 3 49.80 -1.04 -18.07
N THR A 4 48.70 -0.81 -18.79
CA THR A 4 47.72 0.24 -18.50
C THR A 4 46.61 -0.43 -17.71
N ASP A 5 46.71 -0.38 -16.38
CA ASP A 5 45.65 -0.83 -15.48
C ASP A 5 44.41 0.04 -15.65
N THR A 6 43.44 -0.49 -16.40
CA THR A 6 42.14 0.11 -16.59
C THR A 6 41.29 -0.23 -15.37
N HIS A 7 41.38 0.61 -14.34
CA HIS A 7 40.49 0.54 -13.18
C HIS A 7 39.06 0.93 -13.60
N THR A 8 38.27 -0.06 -14.01
CA THR A 8 36.82 0.07 -14.16
C THR A 8 36.22 0.28 -12.78
N ARG A 9 35.99 1.55 -12.41
CA ARG A 9 35.19 1.88 -11.23
C ARG A 9 33.77 1.29 -11.40
N PRO A 10 33.20 0.66 -10.37
CA PRO A 10 31.81 0.26 -10.41
C PRO A 10 30.94 1.51 -10.61
N SER A 11 30.14 1.52 -11.68
CA SER A 11 29.21 2.59 -11.98
C SER A 11 28.29 2.79 -10.78
N ALA A 12 28.18 4.03 -10.29
CA ALA A 12 27.21 4.37 -9.27
C ALA A 12 25.80 3.92 -9.71
N PRO A 13 24.93 3.49 -8.77
CA PRO A 13 23.56 3.17 -9.12
C PRO A 13 22.91 4.37 -9.81
N PRO A 14 22.09 4.16 -10.86
CA PRO A 14 21.43 5.25 -11.55
C PRO A 14 20.61 6.07 -10.54
N SER A 15 20.70 7.39 -10.62
CA SER A 15 19.86 8.26 -9.80
C SER A 15 18.37 8.00 -10.12
N PRO A 16 17.45 8.17 -9.16
CA PRO A 16 16.02 8.01 -9.41
C PRO A 16 15.51 8.85 -10.59
N SER A 17 16.05 10.05 -10.78
CA SER A 17 15.77 10.91 -11.93
C SER A 17 16.25 10.33 -13.25
N SER A 18 17.43 9.69 -13.27
CA SER A 18 17.96 9.05 -14.47
C SER A 18 17.18 7.79 -14.85
N GLU A 19 16.77 6.98 -13.87
CA GLU A 19 15.95 5.78 -14.09
C GLU A 19 14.57 6.18 -14.62
N LEU A 20 13.92 7.17 -14.00
CA LEU A 20 12.61 7.66 -14.47
C LEU A 20 12.73 8.25 -15.88
N ARG A 21 13.78 9.04 -16.17
CA ARG A 21 14.00 9.60 -17.51
C ARG A 21 14.17 8.52 -18.55
N ALA A 22 14.95 7.48 -18.25
CA ALA A 22 15.15 6.34 -19.15
C ALA A 22 13.81 5.63 -19.44
N ALA A 23 13.05 5.29 -18.39
CA ALA A 23 11.76 4.62 -18.54
C ALA A 23 10.74 5.46 -19.35
N LEU A 24 10.69 6.77 -19.13
CA LEU A 24 9.81 7.66 -19.90
C LEU A 24 10.25 7.74 -21.37
N SER A 25 11.56 7.85 -21.63
CA SER A 25 12.10 7.87 -22.99
C SER A 25 11.85 6.56 -23.74
N GLU A 26 12.05 5.42 -23.09
CA GLU A 26 11.76 4.09 -23.65
C GLU A 26 10.25 3.91 -23.93
N ALA A 27 9.40 4.52 -23.11
CA ALA A 27 7.96 4.57 -23.32
C ALA A 27 7.52 5.61 -24.37
N GLY A 28 8.46 6.34 -24.98
CA GLY A 28 8.20 7.35 -26.01
C GLY A 28 7.65 8.67 -25.49
N LEU A 29 7.71 8.93 -24.18
CA LEU A 29 7.22 10.15 -23.54
C LEU A 29 8.30 11.24 -23.52
N ARG A 30 7.95 12.46 -23.93
CA ARG A 30 8.87 13.62 -23.97
C ARG A 30 8.75 14.43 -22.69
N ALA A 31 9.07 13.77 -21.58
CA ALA A 31 9.00 14.36 -20.26
C ALA A 31 10.39 14.77 -19.76
N GLY A 32 10.56 16.05 -19.42
CA GLY A 32 11.73 16.50 -18.66
C GLY A 32 11.66 15.94 -17.23
N VAL A 33 12.78 15.41 -16.75
CA VAL A 33 12.89 14.91 -15.36
C VAL A 33 14.07 15.60 -14.71
N ALA A 34 13.83 16.23 -13.56
CA ALA A 34 14.86 16.95 -12.80
C ALA A 34 14.82 16.54 -11.33
N ASP A 35 15.99 16.47 -10.71
CA ASP A 35 16.10 16.43 -9.26
C ASP A 35 15.76 17.80 -8.69
N THR A 36 15.10 17.82 -7.53
CA THR A 36 14.88 19.06 -6.79
C THR A 36 16.12 19.44 -5.99
N GLU A 37 16.27 20.72 -5.69
CA GLU A 37 17.36 21.25 -4.84
C GLU A 37 17.42 20.59 -3.45
N ALA A 38 16.29 20.03 -2.98
CA ALA A 38 16.21 19.29 -1.72
C ALA A 38 16.78 17.85 -1.79
N GLY A 39 17.32 17.42 -2.94
CA GLY A 39 18.04 16.14 -3.12
C GLY A 39 17.20 14.86 -3.04
N ASN A 40 15.98 14.93 -2.52
CA ASN A 40 15.15 13.75 -2.21
C ASN A 40 13.84 13.67 -3.00
N LEU A 41 13.57 14.62 -3.89
CA LEU A 41 12.37 14.62 -4.72
C LEU A 41 12.76 14.73 -6.20
N VAL A 42 12.06 13.95 -7.03
CA VAL A 42 12.15 14.00 -8.49
C VAL A 42 10.90 14.70 -9.02
N ARG A 43 11.07 15.66 -9.92
CA ARG A 43 9.97 16.35 -10.58
C ARG A 43 9.94 16.01 -12.07
N ILE A 44 8.74 15.72 -12.56
CA ILE A 44 8.46 15.69 -13.99
C ILE A 44 8.05 17.11 -14.38
N THR A 45 8.66 17.66 -15.43
CA THR A 45 8.28 18.97 -15.99
C THR A 45 6.83 18.94 -16.47
N PRO A 46 6.18 20.09 -16.70
CA PRO A 46 4.86 20.12 -17.31
C PRO A 46 4.81 19.24 -18.58
N LEU A 47 3.80 18.39 -18.65
CA LEU A 47 3.54 17.50 -19.79
C LEU A 47 2.48 18.13 -20.67
N ASP A 48 2.58 17.92 -21.99
CA ASP A 48 1.45 18.18 -22.85
C ASP A 48 0.30 17.18 -22.58
N PRO A 49 -0.94 17.48 -22.99
CA PRO A 49 -2.09 16.63 -22.69
C PRO A 49 -1.97 15.19 -23.21
N VAL A 50 -1.30 14.96 -24.34
CA VAL A 50 -1.15 13.63 -24.94
C VAL A 50 -0.18 12.79 -24.11
N ASP A 51 0.99 13.35 -23.79
CA ASP A 51 1.98 12.68 -22.94
C ASP A 51 1.44 12.43 -21.53
N ALA A 52 0.68 13.37 -20.97
CA ALA A 52 0.00 13.19 -19.68
C ALA A 52 -1.01 12.04 -19.70
N GLN A 53 -1.80 11.91 -20.78
CA GLN A 53 -2.75 10.81 -20.96
C GLN A 53 -2.04 9.46 -21.11
N GLN A 54 -0.95 9.42 -21.88
CA GLN A 54 -0.17 8.21 -22.08
C GLN A 54 0.52 7.77 -20.78
N LEU A 55 1.13 8.70 -20.03
CA LEU A 55 1.69 8.41 -18.71
C LEU A 55 0.62 7.86 -17.75
N ALA A 56 -0.56 8.48 -17.71
CA ALA A 56 -1.67 7.98 -16.91
C ALA A 56 -2.10 6.57 -17.32
N ARG A 57 -2.12 6.26 -18.62
CA ARG A 57 -2.42 4.92 -19.14
C ARG A 57 -1.37 3.89 -18.73
N LEU A 58 -0.08 4.24 -18.79
CA LEU A 58 1.02 3.36 -18.37
C LEU A 58 0.93 3.05 -16.88
N ILE A 59 0.72 4.08 -16.03
CA ILE A 59 0.53 3.91 -14.59
C ILE A 59 -0.65 2.97 -14.32
N ARG A 60 -1.81 3.21 -14.94
CA ARG A 60 -2.99 2.35 -14.77
C ARG A 60 -2.75 0.92 -15.24
N THR A 61 -1.95 0.75 -16.30
CA THR A 61 -1.65 -0.57 -16.85
C THR A 61 -0.69 -1.34 -15.93
N GLY A 62 0.40 -0.70 -15.48
CA GLY A 62 1.36 -1.30 -14.57
C GLY A 62 0.77 -1.62 -13.19
N THR A 63 -0.16 -0.78 -12.70
CA THR A 63 -0.83 -0.97 -11.40
C THR A 63 -2.18 -1.67 -11.48
N LYS A 64 -2.59 -2.14 -12.68
CA LYS A 64 -3.94 -2.69 -12.95
C LYS A 64 -4.40 -3.72 -11.93
N ARG A 65 -3.53 -4.67 -11.58
CA ARG A 65 -3.86 -5.76 -10.64
C ARG A 65 -4.06 -5.25 -9.21
N ALA A 66 -3.20 -4.36 -8.74
CA ALA A 66 -3.31 -3.76 -7.41
C ALA A 66 -4.56 -2.87 -7.31
N LEU A 67 -4.83 -2.04 -8.33
CA LEU A 67 -6.03 -1.20 -8.40
C LEU A 67 -7.32 -2.04 -8.41
N LYS A 68 -7.35 -3.16 -9.14
CA LYS A 68 -8.51 -4.06 -9.14
C LYS A 68 -8.75 -4.66 -7.75
N ALA A 69 -7.70 -5.13 -7.10
CA ALA A 69 -7.80 -5.69 -5.75
C ALA A 69 -8.22 -4.64 -4.72
N ALA A 70 -7.67 -3.41 -4.77
CA ALA A 70 -8.08 -2.31 -3.90
C ALA A 70 -9.56 -1.94 -4.10
N ARG A 71 -10.05 -1.90 -5.34
CA ARG A 71 -11.48 -1.68 -5.62
C ARG A 71 -12.37 -2.78 -5.04
N ALA A 72 -12.00 -4.04 -5.24
CA ALA A 72 -12.76 -5.16 -4.70
C ALA A 72 -12.77 -5.17 -3.17
N LEU A 73 -11.64 -4.88 -2.52
CA LEU A 73 -11.58 -4.72 -1.07
C LEU A 73 -12.49 -3.61 -0.59
N ARG A 74 -12.50 -2.45 -1.28
CA ARG A 74 -13.38 -1.34 -0.93
C ARG A 74 -14.85 -1.75 -0.98
N GLU A 75 -15.28 -2.35 -2.09
CA GLU A 75 -16.65 -2.80 -2.30
C GLU A 75 -17.10 -3.81 -1.24
N ILE A 76 -16.23 -4.77 -0.91
CA ILE A 76 -16.51 -5.77 0.13
C ILE A 76 -16.62 -5.11 1.51
N CYS A 77 -15.64 -4.27 1.88
CA CYS A 77 -15.64 -3.57 3.16
C CYS A 77 -16.87 -2.64 3.30
N GLU A 78 -17.24 -1.92 2.24
CA GLU A 78 -18.48 -1.12 2.19
C GLU A 78 -19.72 -2.00 2.43
N GLY A 79 -19.78 -3.19 1.81
CA GLY A 79 -20.85 -4.16 2.04
C GLY A 79 -20.99 -4.61 3.51
N TYR A 80 -19.87 -4.68 4.23
CA TYR A 80 -19.84 -4.97 5.67
C TYR A 80 -19.91 -3.74 6.57
N ARG A 81 -20.11 -2.54 6.00
CA ARG A 81 -20.10 -1.24 6.71
C ARG A 81 -18.79 -1.01 7.48
N ILE A 82 -17.67 -1.35 6.86
CA ILE A 82 -16.31 -1.09 7.34
C ILE A 82 -15.77 0.04 6.48
N ASP A 83 -15.58 1.22 7.08
CA ASP A 83 -14.99 2.35 6.35
C ASP A 83 -13.46 2.24 6.32
N LEU A 84 -12.88 2.36 5.13
CA LEU A 84 -11.43 2.35 4.90
C LEU A 84 -11.05 3.59 4.09
N PRO A 85 -11.09 4.79 4.68
CA PRO A 85 -10.85 6.05 3.96
C PRO A 85 -9.40 6.15 3.45
N GLY A 86 -8.48 5.43 4.10
CA GLY A 86 -7.08 5.35 3.70
C GLY A 86 -6.76 4.35 2.58
N LEU A 87 -7.72 3.53 2.14
CA LEU A 87 -7.47 2.42 1.22
C LEU A 87 -7.01 2.90 -0.16
N ARG A 88 -5.73 2.67 -0.48
CA ARG A 88 -5.11 3.08 -1.76
C ARG A 88 -3.94 2.19 -2.15
N VAL A 89 -3.49 2.34 -3.39
CA VAL A 89 -2.29 1.64 -3.89
C VAL A 89 -1.09 2.57 -3.76
N GLU A 90 -0.07 2.14 -3.01
CA GLU A 90 1.20 2.87 -2.83
C GLU A 90 2.35 1.92 -3.11
N GLN A 91 3.30 2.34 -3.96
CA GLN A 91 4.51 1.56 -4.26
C GLN A 91 4.21 0.11 -4.69
N GLY A 92 3.10 -0.10 -5.42
CA GLY A 92 2.65 -1.42 -5.87
C GLY A 92 2.01 -2.31 -4.79
N ARG A 93 1.88 -1.81 -3.55
CA ARG A 93 1.19 -2.45 -2.43
C ARG A 93 -0.15 -1.79 -2.17
N ILE A 94 -1.03 -2.47 -1.45
CA ILE A 94 -2.34 -1.95 -1.04
C ILE A 94 -2.22 -1.53 0.41
N THR A 95 -2.19 -0.22 0.65
CA THR A 95 -2.25 0.37 1.98
C THR A 95 -3.70 0.38 2.42
N LEU A 96 -4.02 -0.27 3.54
CA LEU A 96 -5.37 -0.25 4.13
C LEU A 96 -5.62 1.08 4.84
N GLY A 97 -4.57 1.65 5.43
CA GLY A 97 -4.54 2.99 6.00
C GLY A 97 -5.25 3.07 7.34
N THR A 98 -5.55 4.29 7.74
CA THR A 98 -6.18 4.55 9.04
C THR A 98 -7.66 4.18 9.03
N VAL A 99 -8.09 3.51 10.10
CA VAL A 99 -9.45 2.99 10.29
C VAL A 99 -9.91 3.21 11.73
N ARG A 100 -11.22 3.34 11.95
CA ARG A 100 -11.79 3.37 13.30
C ARG A 100 -11.62 2.02 14.00
N ILE A 101 -11.44 2.05 15.32
CA ILE A 101 -11.30 0.81 16.09
C ILE A 101 -12.51 -0.13 15.92
N ASP A 102 -13.73 0.42 15.89
CA ASP A 102 -14.94 -0.39 15.71
C ASP A 102 -14.95 -1.13 14.37
N ASP A 103 -14.49 -0.47 13.31
CA ASP A 103 -14.41 -1.01 11.95
C ASP A 103 -13.27 -2.03 11.84
N ALA A 104 -12.12 -1.78 12.47
CA ALA A 104 -11.04 -2.75 12.60
C ALA A 104 -11.46 -3.99 13.40
N ALA A 105 -12.23 -3.81 14.48
CA ALA A 105 -12.78 -4.92 15.26
C ALA A 105 -13.78 -5.73 14.42
N ARG A 106 -14.60 -5.06 13.61
CA ARG A 106 -15.52 -5.71 12.68
C ARG A 106 -14.77 -6.51 11.62
N LEU A 107 -13.71 -5.94 11.05
CA LEU A 107 -12.81 -6.65 10.13
C LEU A 107 -12.21 -7.89 10.79
N ALA A 108 -11.67 -7.77 12.00
CA ALA A 108 -11.08 -8.90 12.71
C ALA A 108 -12.09 -10.04 12.93
N ARG A 109 -13.32 -9.71 13.32
CA ARG A 109 -14.41 -10.69 13.48
C ARG A 109 -14.79 -11.38 12.17
N LEU A 110 -14.85 -10.64 11.05
CA LEU A 110 -15.09 -11.24 9.73
C LEU A 110 -13.98 -12.22 9.33
N LEU A 111 -12.75 -11.97 9.77
CA LEU A 111 -11.62 -12.87 9.55
C LEU A 111 -11.59 -14.06 10.53
N GLY A 112 -12.61 -14.22 11.37
CA GLY A 112 -12.73 -15.33 12.31
C GLY A 112 -12.10 -15.07 13.68
N ALA A 113 -11.74 -13.83 14.02
CA ALA A 113 -11.29 -13.53 15.38
C ALA A 113 -12.42 -13.78 16.39
N VAL A 114 -12.17 -14.69 17.33
CA VAL A 114 -13.07 -14.94 18.46
C VAL A 114 -12.79 -13.88 19.54
N PRO A 115 -13.77 -13.08 19.96
CA PRO A 115 -13.60 -12.18 21.10
C PRO A 115 -13.19 -13.01 22.32
N GLN A 116 -12.13 -12.62 23.03
CA GLN A 116 -11.82 -13.19 24.33
C GLN A 116 -12.95 -12.77 25.27
N THR A 117 -13.92 -13.66 25.49
CA THR A 117 -15.10 -13.40 26.32
C THR A 117 -14.70 -13.39 27.79
N THR A 118 -14.09 -12.30 28.23
CA THR A 118 -13.89 -12.01 29.64
C THR A 118 -14.21 -10.53 29.81
N GLU A 119 -15.35 -10.28 30.47
CA GLU A 119 -15.89 -8.97 30.90
C GLU A 119 -16.86 -8.25 29.94
N GLN A 120 -18.14 -8.38 30.29
CA GLN A 120 -19.31 -7.52 30.04
C GLN A 120 -19.69 -7.09 28.61
N PRO A 121 -21.00 -7.05 28.26
CA PRO A 121 -21.49 -6.62 26.93
C PRO A 121 -21.34 -5.12 26.60
N SER A 122 -20.50 -4.37 27.32
CA SER A 122 -20.53 -2.91 27.26
C SER A 122 -19.18 -2.27 27.61
N THR A 123 -18.19 -2.36 26.72
CA THR A 123 -17.13 -1.36 26.64
C THR A 123 -16.51 -1.42 25.25
N ALA A 124 -16.36 -0.26 24.59
CA ALA A 124 -15.76 -0.15 23.27
C ALA A 124 -14.48 -1.00 23.17
N ALA A 125 -14.30 -1.72 22.07
CA ALA A 125 -13.09 -2.51 21.87
C ALA A 125 -11.87 -1.59 22.02
N ASN A 126 -10.93 -1.93 22.89
CA ASN A 126 -9.70 -1.15 23.03
C ASN A 126 -8.76 -1.49 21.86
N ALA A 127 -7.99 -0.50 21.40
CA ALA A 127 -7.00 -0.60 20.33
C ALA A 127 -6.06 -1.81 20.48
N ALA A 128 -5.60 -2.10 21.71
CA ALA A 128 -4.71 -3.22 22.01
C ALA A 128 -5.39 -4.59 21.76
N THR A 129 -6.66 -4.71 22.15
CA THR A 129 -7.46 -5.93 21.94
C THR A 129 -7.69 -6.15 20.46
N VAL A 130 -8.09 -5.10 19.73
CA VAL A 130 -8.34 -5.19 18.28
C VAL A 130 -7.07 -5.49 17.51
N ARG A 131 -5.95 -4.90 17.89
CA ARG A 131 -4.63 -5.24 17.35
C ARG A 131 -4.34 -6.74 17.53
N THR A 132 -4.54 -7.27 18.73
CA THR A 132 -4.33 -8.69 19.02
C THR A 132 -5.24 -9.58 18.18
N MET A 133 -6.51 -9.20 18.04
CA MET A 133 -7.46 -9.93 17.19
C MET A 133 -7.01 -9.96 15.72
N LEU A 134 -6.51 -8.83 15.20
CA LEU A 134 -5.99 -8.75 13.83
C LEU A 134 -4.68 -9.51 13.66
N ASP A 135 -3.75 -9.41 14.61
CA ASP A 135 -2.47 -10.13 14.60
C ASP A 135 -2.68 -11.66 14.56
N GLN A 136 -3.78 -12.15 15.13
CA GLN A 136 -4.16 -13.57 15.10
C GLN A 136 -4.96 -13.97 13.85
N ALA A 137 -6.04 -13.26 13.55
CA ALA A 137 -6.98 -13.68 12.49
C ALA A 137 -6.45 -13.38 11.09
N PHE A 138 -5.70 -12.29 10.90
CA PHE A 138 -5.23 -11.89 9.58
C PHE A 138 -4.25 -12.91 8.96
N PRO A 139 -3.25 -13.43 9.68
CA PRO A 139 -2.38 -14.47 9.13
C PRO A 139 -3.09 -15.80 8.89
N GLN A 140 -4.09 -16.14 9.71
CA GLN A 140 -4.88 -17.36 9.49
C GLN A 140 -5.70 -17.26 8.20
N ALA A 141 -6.34 -16.11 7.96
CA ALA A 141 -7.17 -15.87 6.78
C ALA A 141 -6.35 -15.69 5.49
N THR A 142 -5.16 -15.08 5.58
CA THR A 142 -4.40 -14.64 4.39
C THR A 142 -3.05 -15.32 4.21
N GLY A 143 -2.54 -16.02 5.21
CA GLY A 143 -1.17 -16.56 5.23
C GLY A 143 -0.09 -15.48 5.10
N GLY A 144 -0.42 -14.22 5.43
CA GLY A 144 0.48 -13.06 5.41
C GLY A 144 0.33 -12.23 6.68
N ALA A 145 1.21 -11.26 6.89
CA ALA A 145 1.15 -10.39 8.06
C ALA A 145 0.53 -9.03 7.73
N LEU A 146 -0.16 -8.44 8.69
CA LEU A 146 -0.63 -7.06 8.67
C LEU A 146 0.08 -6.30 9.77
N SER A 147 0.73 -5.18 9.44
CA SER A 147 1.24 -4.27 10.47
C SER A 147 0.08 -3.46 11.01
N VAL A 148 -0.10 -3.44 12.33
CA VAL A 148 -1.13 -2.67 13.02
C VAL A 148 -0.46 -1.80 14.07
N SER A 149 -0.70 -0.49 14.00
CA SER A 149 -0.21 0.46 15.00
C SER A 149 -1.34 1.34 15.52
N VAL A 150 -1.21 1.76 16.78
CA VAL A 150 -2.14 2.70 17.41
C VAL A 150 -1.60 4.11 17.20
N ARG A 151 -2.45 5.04 16.77
CA ARG A 151 -2.04 6.44 16.64
C ARG A 151 -1.99 7.10 18.02
N GLU A 152 -0.81 7.55 18.43
CA GLU A 152 -0.60 8.21 19.74
C GLU A 152 -1.54 9.42 19.96
N ASN A 153 -1.79 10.19 18.89
CA ASN A 153 -2.62 11.41 18.94
C ASN A 153 -4.10 11.17 18.58
N ALA A 154 -4.50 9.94 18.31
CA ALA A 154 -5.89 9.58 17.97
C ALA A 154 -6.16 8.14 18.41
N PRO A 155 -6.41 7.93 19.72
CA PRO A 155 -6.52 6.60 20.30
C PRO A 155 -7.71 5.80 19.76
N ASP A 156 -8.65 6.45 19.09
CA ASP A 156 -9.85 5.86 18.48
C ASP A 156 -9.57 5.25 17.09
N LEU A 157 -8.36 5.45 16.57
CA LEU A 157 -7.92 5.09 15.23
C LEU A 157 -6.74 4.11 15.26
N LEU A 158 -6.80 3.11 14.39
CA LEU A 158 -5.70 2.21 14.09
C LEU A 158 -5.15 2.52 12.70
N ASP A 159 -3.83 2.44 12.55
CA ASP A 159 -3.21 2.45 11.24
C ASP A 159 -2.93 1.01 10.79
N LEU A 160 -3.59 0.61 9.71
CA LEU A 160 -3.41 -0.68 9.07
C LEU A 160 -2.41 -0.51 7.92
N GLY A 161 -1.29 -1.23 8.00
CA GLY A 161 -0.20 -1.12 7.06
C GLY A 161 -0.51 -1.63 5.65
N SER A 162 0.54 -1.77 4.85
CA SER A 162 0.42 -2.14 3.44
C SER A 162 0.63 -3.62 3.19
N ILE A 163 -0.26 -4.23 2.41
CA ILE A 163 -0.21 -5.64 2.02
C ILE A 163 0.12 -5.78 0.53
N ASP A 164 0.79 -6.86 0.16
CA ASP A 164 1.07 -7.15 -1.25
C ASP A 164 -0.18 -7.66 -1.98
N ALA A 165 -0.11 -7.71 -3.32
CA ALA A 165 -1.24 -8.13 -4.16
C ALA A 165 -1.63 -9.61 -4.00
N ARG A 166 -0.75 -10.49 -3.51
CA ARG A 166 -1.10 -11.90 -3.19
C ARG A 166 -1.89 -11.95 -1.89
N THR A 167 -1.43 -11.26 -0.86
CA THR A 167 -2.09 -11.15 0.43
C THR A 167 -3.48 -10.52 0.29
N ALA A 168 -3.60 -9.41 -0.47
CA ALA A 168 -4.88 -8.77 -0.75
C ALA A 168 -5.89 -9.70 -1.48
N ARG A 169 -5.44 -10.52 -2.43
CA ARG A 169 -6.31 -11.50 -3.09
C ARG A 169 -6.82 -12.57 -2.14
N ARG A 170 -5.99 -13.01 -1.19
CA ARG A 170 -6.42 -13.97 -0.17
C ARG A 170 -7.39 -13.33 0.82
N LEU A 171 -7.15 -12.07 1.20
CA LEU A 171 -8.07 -11.29 2.03
C LEU A 171 -9.44 -11.14 1.36
N ILE A 172 -9.49 -10.77 0.08
CA ILE A 172 -10.73 -10.69 -0.70
C ILE A 172 -11.49 -12.02 -0.64
N ARG A 173 -10.80 -13.15 -0.84
CA ARG A 173 -11.43 -14.47 -0.75
C ARG A 173 -11.96 -14.76 0.64
N ALA A 174 -11.18 -14.47 1.69
CA ALA A 174 -11.58 -14.71 3.07
C ALA A 174 -12.83 -13.90 3.48
N LEU A 175 -13.01 -12.71 2.88
CA LEU A 175 -14.16 -11.84 3.16
C LEU A 175 -15.38 -12.10 2.26
N GLN A 176 -15.30 -13.00 1.27
CA GLN A 176 -16.41 -13.33 0.37
C GLN A 176 -17.25 -14.52 0.85
N PHE A 177 -16.86 -15.16 1.95
CA PHE A 177 -17.54 -16.29 2.59
C PHE A 177 -18.05 -15.90 3.97
#